data_AF-A0A2H9PJR8-F1
#
_entry.id   AF-A0A2H9PJR8-F1
#
_cell.length_a   1.000
_cell.length_b   1.000
_cell.length_c   1.000
_cell.angle_alpha   90.00
_cell.angle_beta   90.00
_cell.angle_gamma   90.00
#
_symmetry.space_group_name_H-M   'P 1'
#
loop_
_entity.id
_entity.type
_entity.pdbx_description
1 polymer ?
#
loop_
_entity_poly.entity_id
_entity_poly.type
_entity_poly.pdbx_seq_one_letter_code
_entity_poly.pdbx_strand_id
1 'polypeptide(L)'
;MMETGEQIGLFKEFFEQQYSLDLAEIQRLGKRRMSVDFGAIATHSVELAEMLMDQPEEVIKAAELAIQEVLGLDEPVVAVRLINVPYTQKYMVRSVRAEHIGRLIYLEGII
;
A
#
# COMPACT_ATOMS: atom_id res chain seq x y z
N MET A 1 -13.33 -14.81 4.76
CA MET A 1 -12.13 -14.21 4.15
C MET A 1 -12.64 -13.25 3.10
N MET A 2 -12.25 -11.98 3.17
CA MET A 2 -12.57 -11.02 2.11
C MET A 2 -12.01 -11.55 0.79
N GLU A 3 -12.81 -11.51 -0.26
CA GLU A 3 -12.34 -11.90 -1.58
C GLU A 3 -11.41 -10.81 -2.14
N THR A 4 -10.36 -11.20 -2.87
CA THR A 4 -9.39 -10.24 -3.46
C THR A 4 -10.07 -9.17 -4.31
N GLY A 5 -11.24 -9.48 -4.89
CA GLY A 5 -12.07 -8.50 -5.61
C GLY A 5 -12.63 -7.37 -4.74
N GLU A 6 -13.03 -7.65 -3.49
CA GLU A 6 -13.48 -6.63 -2.55
C GLU A 6 -12.33 -5.69 -2.13
N GLN A 7 -11.13 -6.24 -1.96
CA GLN A 7 -9.93 -5.45 -1.65
C GLN A 7 -9.64 -4.44 -2.78
N ILE A 8 -9.67 -4.91 -4.03
CA ILE A 8 -9.43 -4.05 -5.21
C ILE A 8 -10.48 -2.94 -5.27
N GLY A 9 -11.76 -3.26 -5.03
CA GLY A 9 -12.85 -2.28 -4.99
C GLY A 9 -12.62 -1.19 -3.95
N LEU A 10 -12.30 -1.57 -2.71
CA LEU A 10 -12.01 -0.60 -1.64
C LEU A 10 -10.78 0.26 -1.95
N PHE A 11 -9.71 -0.34 -2.49
CA PHE A 11 -8.55 0.44 -2.93
C PHE A 11 -8.90 1.41 -4.04
N LYS A 12 -9.76 1.00 -4.98
CA LYS A 12 -10.21 1.86 -6.07
C LYS A 12 -10.90 3.11 -5.53
N GLU A 13 -11.87 2.92 -4.64
CA GLU A 13 -12.57 4.02 -3.98
C GLU A 13 -11.63 4.90 -3.16
N PHE A 14 -10.71 4.28 -2.41
CA PHE A 14 -9.69 4.99 -1.65
C PHE A 14 -8.80 5.87 -2.55
N PHE A 15 -8.29 5.30 -3.65
CA PHE A 15 -7.44 6.04 -4.58
C PHE A 15 -8.21 7.14 -5.32
N GLU A 16 -9.47 6.93 -5.68
CA GLU A 16 -10.30 7.99 -6.27
C GLU A 16 -10.61 9.11 -5.27
N GLN A 17 -10.92 8.77 -4.01
CA GLN A 17 -11.28 9.77 -3.00
C GLN A 17 -10.10 10.56 -2.44
N GLN A 18 -8.97 9.88 -2.17
CA GLN A 18 -7.81 10.48 -1.50
C GLN A 18 -6.66 10.82 -2.46
N TYR A 19 -6.55 10.12 -3.59
CA TYR A 19 -5.39 10.19 -4.49
C TYR A 19 -5.75 10.46 -5.96
N SER A 20 -6.97 10.93 -6.25
CA SER A 20 -7.39 11.24 -7.62
C SER A 20 -6.47 12.24 -8.32
N LEU A 21 -5.97 13.23 -7.57
CA LEU A 21 -4.99 14.20 -8.07
C LEU A 21 -3.64 13.54 -8.41
N ASP A 22 -3.12 12.70 -7.52
CA ASP A 22 -1.87 11.97 -7.74
C ASP A 22 -1.99 10.99 -8.91
N LEU A 23 -3.12 10.31 -9.06
CA LEU A 23 -3.39 9.43 -10.20
C LEU A 23 -3.41 10.20 -11.53
N ALA A 24 -4.08 11.35 -11.57
CA ALA A 24 -4.08 12.21 -12.74
C ALA A 24 -2.67 12.73 -13.07
N GLU A 25 -1.89 13.08 -12.05
CA GLU A 25 -0.49 13.46 -12.22
C GLU A 25 0.38 12.28 -12.71
N ILE A 26 0.18 11.08 -12.19
CA ILE A 26 0.88 9.86 -12.62
C ILE A 26 0.58 9.58 -14.09
N GLN A 27 -0.68 9.66 -14.51
CA GLN A 27 -1.09 9.48 -15.90
C GLN A 27 -0.43 10.53 -16.80
N ARG A 28 -0.37 11.80 -16.35
CA ARG A 28 0.17 12.91 -17.14
C ARG A 28 1.70 12.95 -17.22
N LEU A 29 2.38 12.64 -16.11
CA LEU A 29 3.84 12.70 -15.98
C LEU A 29 4.52 11.36 -16.22
N GLY A 30 3.75 10.27 -16.33
CA GLY A 30 4.28 8.91 -16.45
C GLY A 30 5.05 8.45 -15.20
N LYS A 31 4.69 8.97 -14.01
CA LYS A 31 5.37 8.61 -12.76
C LYS A 31 5.07 7.16 -12.39
N ARG A 32 6.11 6.34 -12.31
CA ARG A 32 6.03 4.90 -12.00
C ARG A 32 5.99 4.58 -10.51
N ARG A 33 5.75 5.58 -9.66
CA ARG A 33 5.87 5.45 -8.19
C ARG A 33 4.82 6.33 -7.53
N MET A 34 4.06 5.75 -6.61
CA MET A 34 3.08 6.46 -5.80
C MET A 34 3.41 6.25 -4.34
N SER A 35 3.41 7.31 -3.54
CA SER A 35 3.58 7.21 -2.09
C SER A 35 2.20 7.26 -1.43
N VAL A 36 1.85 6.22 -0.68
CA VAL A 36 0.56 6.05 -0.03
C VAL A 36 0.77 6.03 1.48
N ASP A 37 0.01 6.83 2.21
CA ASP A 37 0.11 6.92 3.65
C ASP A 37 -0.65 5.76 4.31
N PHE A 38 0.02 5.00 5.17
CA PHE A 38 -0.62 3.90 5.89
C PHE A 38 -1.75 4.41 6.80
N GLY A 39 -1.57 5.57 7.44
CA GLY A 39 -2.59 6.18 8.29
C GLY A 39 -3.86 6.53 7.52
N ALA A 40 -3.72 6.96 6.25
CA ALA A 40 -4.86 7.19 5.37
C ALA A 40 -5.61 5.88 5.07
N ILE A 41 -4.89 4.79 4.77
CA ILE A 41 -5.50 3.46 4.57
C ILE A 41 -6.23 3.01 5.85
N ALA A 42 -5.59 3.11 7.01
CA ALA A 42 -6.18 2.71 8.28
C ALA A 42 -7.40 3.55 8.68
N THR A 43 -7.43 4.84 8.31
CA THR A 43 -8.58 5.72 8.52
C THR A 43 -9.74 5.35 7.59
N HIS A 44 -9.44 4.90 6.38
CA HIS A 44 -10.45 4.52 5.40
C HIS A 44 -11.02 3.12 5.67
N SER A 45 -10.17 2.15 5.98
CA SER A 45 -10.55 0.77 6.29
C SER A 45 -9.54 0.10 7.21
N VAL A 46 -9.97 -0.18 8.43
CA VAL A 46 -9.17 -0.90 9.44
C VAL A 46 -8.81 -2.30 8.94
N GLU A 47 -9.72 -2.98 8.25
CA GLU A 47 -9.51 -4.33 7.73
C GLU A 47 -8.42 -4.39 6.65
N LEU A 48 -8.36 -3.39 5.76
CA LEU A 48 -7.27 -3.26 4.79
C LEU A 48 -5.92 -3.02 5.48
N ALA A 49 -5.92 -2.19 6.53
CA ALA A 49 -4.70 -1.93 7.29
C ALA A 49 -4.19 -3.16 8.03
N GLU A 50 -5.08 -3.97 8.62
CA GLU A 50 -4.69 -5.24 9.25
C GLU A 50 -4.11 -6.23 8.22
N MET A 51 -4.78 -6.39 7.08
CA MET A 51 -4.28 -7.26 6.00
C MET A 51 -2.95 -6.78 5.44
N LEU A 52 -2.73 -5.47 5.32
CA LEU A 52 -1.46 -4.92 4.85
C LEU A 52 -0.32 -5.19 5.84
N MET A 53 -0.63 -5.30 7.14
CA MET A 53 0.35 -5.69 8.16
C MET A 53 0.65 -7.19 8.14
N ASP A 54 -0.36 -8.03 7.91
CA ASP A 54 -0.19 -9.49 7.92
C ASP A 54 0.37 -10.03 6.59
N GLN A 55 -0.09 -9.47 5.45
CA GLN A 55 0.24 -9.87 4.08
C GLN A 55 0.48 -8.66 3.16
N PRO A 56 1.55 -7.88 3.37
CA PRO A 56 1.82 -6.67 2.58
C PRO A 56 1.96 -6.94 1.08
N GLU A 57 2.54 -8.08 0.67
CA GLU A 57 2.73 -8.39 -0.75
C GLU A 57 1.40 -8.52 -1.50
N GLU A 58 0.43 -9.20 -0.91
CA GLU A 58 -0.90 -9.39 -1.51
C GLU A 58 -1.65 -8.06 -1.58
N VAL A 59 -1.61 -7.28 -0.50
CA VAL A 59 -2.34 -6.01 -0.44
C VAL A 59 -1.71 -4.94 -1.32
N ILE A 60 -0.38 -4.87 -1.41
CA ILE A 60 0.32 -3.98 -2.36
C ILE A 60 -0.06 -4.36 -3.79
N LYS A 61 -0.10 -5.65 -4.11
CA LYS A 61 -0.50 -6.12 -5.43
C LYS A 61 -1.96 -5.77 -5.75
N ALA A 62 -2.87 -5.90 -4.79
CA ALA A 62 -4.26 -5.47 -4.95
C ALA A 62 -4.35 -3.95 -5.20
N ALA A 63 -3.54 -3.15 -4.51
CA ALA A 63 -3.46 -1.71 -4.74
C ALA A 63 -2.89 -1.37 -6.14
N GLU A 64 -1.84 -2.05 -6.59
CA GLU A 64 -1.28 -1.89 -7.93
C GLU A 64 -2.31 -2.23 -9.02
N LEU A 65 -3.06 -3.32 -8.85
CA LEU A 65 -4.15 -3.72 -9.75
C LEU A 65 -5.29 -2.69 -9.76
N ALA A 66 -5.70 -2.17 -8.61
CA ALA A 66 -6.72 -1.13 -8.52
C ALA A 66 -6.30 0.13 -9.28
N ILE A 67 -5.06 0.59 -9.08
CA ILE A 67 -4.49 1.73 -9.81
C ILE A 67 -4.42 1.45 -11.30
N GLN A 68 -4.05 0.24 -11.70
CA GLN A 68 -4.00 -0.18 -13.11
C GLN A 68 -5.38 -0.10 -13.77
N GLU A 69 -6.42 -0.61 -13.10
CA GLU A 69 -7.80 -0.54 -13.60
C GLU A 69 -8.30 0.90 -13.70
N VAL A 70 -7.92 1.78 -12.77
CA VAL A 70 -8.30 3.21 -12.82
C VAL A 70 -7.57 3.94 -13.95
N LEU A 71 -6.29 3.66 -14.14
CA LEU A 71 -5.47 4.32 -15.17
C LEU A 71 -5.67 3.73 -16.58
N GLY A 72 -6.25 2.54 -16.69
CA GLY A 72 -6.42 1.82 -17.95
C GLY A 72 -5.10 1.39 -18.59
N LEU A 73 -4.08 1.09 -17.77
CA LEU A 73 -2.75 0.69 -18.24
C LEU A 73 -2.67 -0.85 -18.38
N ASP A 74 -1.94 -1.33 -19.39
CA ASP A 74 -1.79 -2.77 -19.67
C ASP A 74 -0.74 -3.46 -18.77
N GLU A 75 0.15 -2.68 -18.13
CA GLU A 75 1.21 -3.18 -17.24
C GLU A 75 1.19 -2.46 -15.87
N PRO A 76 1.51 -3.17 -14.77
CA PRO A 76 1.62 -2.58 -13.43
C PRO A 76 2.92 -1.80 -13.33
N VAL A 77 2.91 -0.57 -13.84
CA VAL A 77 4.10 0.29 -13.86
C VAL A 77 4.20 1.18 -12.61
N VAL A 78 3.20 1.16 -11.73
CA VAL A 78 3.11 2.06 -10.58
C VAL A 78 3.49 1.32 -9.31
N ALA A 79 4.74 1.44 -8.88
CA ALA A 79 5.17 0.91 -7.60
C ALA A 79 4.55 1.71 -6.45
N VAL A 80 3.69 1.06 -5.67
CA VAL A 80 3.08 1.63 -4.46
C VAL A 80 4.10 1.58 -3.32
N ARG A 81 4.43 2.74 -2.76
CA ARG A 81 5.30 2.89 -1.59
C ARG A 81 4.49 3.31 -0.39
N LEU A 82 4.53 2.51 0.66
CA LEU A 82 3.91 2.86 1.93
C LEU A 82 4.80 3.84 2.70
N ILE A 83 4.21 4.93 3.15
CA ILE A 83 4.83 5.91 4.03
C ILE A 83 4.04 6.01 5.33
N ASN A 84 4.71 6.48 6.40
CA ASN A 84 4.08 6.77 7.69
C ASN A 84 3.41 5.57 8.37
N VAL A 85 4.04 4.40 8.26
CA VAL A 85 3.61 3.19 8.98
C VAL A 85 3.69 3.48 10.49
N PRO A 86 2.63 3.20 11.27
CA PRO A 86 2.58 3.57 12.67
C PRO A 86 3.72 2.97 13.49
N TYR A 87 4.26 3.78 14.40
CA TYR A 87 5.39 3.49 15.29
C TYR A 87 5.22 2.26 16.18
N THR A 88 4.00 1.74 16.29
CA THR A 88 3.69 0.48 17.01
C THR A 88 4.38 -0.73 16.37
N GLN A 89 4.75 -0.66 15.09
CA GLN A 89 5.55 -1.68 14.39
C GLN A 89 7.05 -1.36 14.32
N LYS A 90 7.54 -0.43 15.14
CA LYS A 90 8.96 -0.05 15.14
C LYS A 90 9.79 -1.14 15.80
N TYR A 91 10.39 -1.99 14.97
CA TYR A 91 11.38 -2.97 15.43
C TYR A 91 12.77 -2.35 15.35
N MET A 92 13.56 -2.50 16.40
CA MET A 92 15.00 -2.26 16.27
C MET A 92 15.59 -3.34 15.36
N VAL A 93 16.64 -3.03 14.61
CA VAL A 93 17.34 -4.01 13.74
C VAL A 93 17.69 -5.30 14.50
N ARG A 94 18.03 -5.18 15.80
CA ARG A 94 18.33 -6.30 16.70
C ARG A 94 17.14 -7.20 17.07
N SER A 95 15.91 -6.76 16.83
CA SER A 95 14.66 -7.45 17.21
C SER A 95 14.03 -8.20 16.04
N VAL A 96 14.60 -8.13 14.83
CA VAL A 96 14.11 -8.87 13.67
C VAL A 96 14.35 -10.37 13.89
N ARG A 97 13.26 -11.14 13.95
CA ARG A 97 13.25 -12.61 14.14
C ARG A 97 12.49 -13.28 13.00
N ALA A 98 12.50 -14.62 12.98
CA ALA A 98 11.80 -15.42 11.97
C ALA A 98 10.28 -15.14 11.92
N GLU A 99 9.67 -14.70 13.03
CA GLU A 99 8.26 -14.30 13.13
C GLU A 99 7.89 -13.06 12.28
N HIS A 100 8.89 -12.32 11.78
CA HIS A 100 8.69 -11.13 10.94
C HIS A 100 8.91 -11.38 9.44
N ILE A 101 9.23 -12.62 9.04
CA ILE A 101 9.39 -12.97 7.63
C ILE A 101 8.03 -12.90 6.94
N GLY A 102 7.97 -12.21 5.79
CA GLY A 102 6.73 -12.01 5.02
C GLY A 102 5.84 -10.88 5.54
N ARG A 103 6.25 -10.15 6.58
CA ARG A 103 5.49 -9.03 7.16
C ARG A 103 6.14 -7.69 6.86
N LEU A 104 5.33 -6.64 6.87
CA LEU A 104 5.82 -5.27 6.73
C LEU A 104 6.50 -4.86 8.04
N ILE A 105 7.80 -4.55 8.00
CA ILE A 105 8.54 -4.09 9.18
C ILE A 105 9.13 -2.70 8.95
N TYR A 106 9.02 -1.86 9.97
CA TYR A 106 9.68 -0.57 10.00
C TYR A 106 10.96 -0.66 10.84
N LEU A 107 12.11 -0.36 10.22
CA LEU A 107 13.43 -0.43 10.84
C LEU A 107 14.05 0.97 10.93
N GLU A 108 14.67 1.26 12.07
CA GLU A 108 15.48 2.46 12.27
C GLU A 108 16.95 2.08 12.45
N GLY A 109 17.83 2.75 11.72
CA GLY A 109 19.28 2.55 11.77
C GLY A 109 20.02 3.81 11.29
N ILE A 110 21.32 3.87 11.60
CA ILE A 110 22.23 4.93 11.14
C ILE A 110 22.93 4.41 9.87
N ILE A 111 23.00 5.25 8.82
CA ILE A 111 23.67 4.94 7.55
C ILE A 111 25.13 5.37 7.61
#